data_AF-A0AAD6DTZ7-F1
#
_entry.id   AF-A0AAD6DTZ7-F1
#
_cell.length_a   1.000
_cell.length_b   1.000
_cell.length_c   1.000
_cell.angle_alpha   90.00
_cell.angle_beta   90.00
_cell.angle_gamma   90.00
#
_symmetry.space_group_name_H-M   'P 1'
#
loop_
_entity.id
_entity.type
_entity.pdbx_description
1 polymer ?
#
loop_
_entity_poly.entity_id
_entity_poly.type
_entity_poly.pdbx_seq_one_letter_code
_entity_poly.pdbx_strand_id
1 'polypeptide(L)'
;MSQEEVFQDRQNYYKGRAKVYLHHFQIDNMGPRIIRDSHVDRLDRIFQSEGLSRLNPENYVKVSIGNDVLQQALVAQGETEAFLNGPLNFLNLPDDIRLNILHGNHRVLAAIKRSARWWVAEFYSDGHFDI
;
A
#
# COMPACT_ATOMS: atom_id res chain seq x y z
N MET A 1 23.81 -0.29 7.78
CA MET A 1 22.91 0.76 7.28
C MET A 1 22.26 1.44 8.47
N SER A 2 22.47 2.74 8.59
CA SER A 2 21.87 3.61 9.61
C SER A 2 20.39 3.91 9.28
N GLN A 3 19.61 4.36 10.27
CA GLN A 3 18.20 4.72 10.05
C GLN A 3 18.03 5.92 9.09
N GLU A 4 19.05 6.78 9.01
CA GLU A 4 19.12 7.94 8.11
C GLU A 4 19.25 7.51 6.64
N GLU A 5 20.12 6.52 6.36
CA GLU A 5 20.32 5.97 5.01
C GLU A 5 19.06 5.25 4.52
N VAL A 6 18.38 4.50 5.39
CA VAL A 6 17.09 3.86 5.08
C VAL A 6 15.99 4.88 4.81
N PHE A 7 16.05 6.07 5.43
CA PHE A 7 15.06 7.14 5.21
C PHE A 7 15.33 7.91 3.91
N GLN A 8 16.60 8.16 3.57
CA GLN A 8 16.98 8.82 2.31
C GLN A 8 16.76 7.91 1.09
N ASP A 9 17.07 6.62 1.20
CA ASP A 9 16.81 5.64 0.14
C ASP A 9 15.30 5.54 -0.14
N ARG A 10 14.46 5.61 0.91
CA ARG A 10 12.99 5.62 0.80
C ARG A 10 12.41 6.80 0.02
N GLN A 11 13.06 7.97 -0.02
CA GLN A 11 12.58 9.11 -0.80
C GLN A 11 12.78 8.85 -2.31
N ASN A 12 13.88 8.20 -2.69
CA ASN A 12 14.18 7.92 -4.10
C ASN A 12 13.29 6.83 -4.69
N TYR A 13 12.78 5.91 -3.86
CA TYR A 13 11.86 4.86 -4.33
C TYR A 13 10.38 5.26 -4.30
N TYR A 14 10.00 6.34 -3.63
CA TYR A 14 8.58 6.73 -3.54
C TYR A 14 8.03 7.14 -4.91
N LYS A 15 6.89 6.56 -5.29
CA LYS A 15 6.23 6.78 -6.60
C LYS A 15 4.90 7.53 -6.51
N GLY A 16 4.39 7.77 -5.30
CA GLY A 16 3.09 8.41 -5.09
C GLY A 16 2.08 7.47 -4.43
N ARG A 17 0.79 7.80 -4.54
CA ARG A 17 -0.29 7.13 -3.81
C ARG A 17 -1.57 7.00 -4.62
N ALA A 18 -2.30 5.91 -4.39
CA ALA A 18 -3.62 5.69 -4.99
C ALA A 18 -4.49 4.79 -4.12
N LYS A 19 -5.80 4.75 -4.43
CA LYS A 19 -6.71 3.74 -3.90
C LYS A 19 -6.50 2.43 -4.65
N VAL A 20 -6.44 1.33 -3.92
CA VAL A 20 -6.26 -0.01 -4.46
C VAL A 20 -7.26 -0.96 -3.79
N TYR A 21 -7.81 -1.92 -4.54
CA TYR A 21 -8.66 -2.96 -3.97
C TYR A 21 -7.90 -3.87 -3.00
N LEU A 22 -8.56 -4.29 -1.93
CA LEU A 22 -7.90 -5.07 -0.87
C LEU A 22 -7.34 -6.42 -1.35
N HIS A 23 -7.90 -7.01 -2.40
CA HIS A 23 -7.43 -8.29 -2.93
C HIS A 23 -6.04 -8.23 -3.58
N HIS A 24 -5.57 -7.03 -3.97
CA HIS A 24 -4.21 -6.87 -4.48
C HIS A 24 -3.18 -6.85 -3.36
N PHE A 25 -3.54 -6.68 -2.09
CA PHE A 25 -2.56 -6.63 -1.01
C PHE A 25 -2.14 -8.04 -0.58
N GLN A 26 -0.85 -8.36 -0.71
CA GLN A 26 -0.29 -9.59 -0.20
C GLN A 26 0.01 -9.46 1.29
N ILE A 27 -0.79 -10.14 2.10
CA ILE A 27 -0.59 -10.20 3.55
C ILE A 27 0.42 -11.30 3.82
N ASP A 28 1.67 -10.90 4.10
CA ASP A 28 2.71 -11.83 4.49
C ASP A 28 2.72 -12.02 6.02
N ASN A 29 2.47 -13.26 6.43
CA ASN A 29 2.55 -13.70 7.83
C ASN A 29 3.92 -14.29 8.20
N MET A 30 4.83 -14.42 7.24
CA MET A 30 6.11 -15.13 7.38
C MET A 30 7.31 -14.18 7.52
N GLY A 31 7.11 -12.86 7.37
CA GLY A 31 8.14 -11.85 7.52
C GLY A 31 8.53 -11.50 8.98
N PRO A 32 9.59 -10.70 9.18
CA PRO A 32 10.13 -10.36 10.51
C PRO A 32 9.15 -9.54 11.39
N ARG A 33 8.08 -9.00 10.81
CA ARG A 33 6.99 -8.34 11.53
C ARG A 33 5.79 -9.28 11.63
N ILE A 34 5.92 -10.28 12.50
CA ILE A 34 4.84 -11.21 12.84
C ILE A 34 3.56 -10.41 13.11
N ILE A 35 2.49 -10.78 12.41
CA ILE A 35 1.17 -10.19 12.62
C ILE A 35 0.67 -10.59 14.00
N ARG A 36 0.67 -9.62 14.91
CA ARG A 36 0.02 -9.72 16.23
C ARG A 36 -1.48 -9.46 16.13
N ASP A 37 -2.29 -10.46 16.44
CA ASP A 37 -3.76 -10.34 16.47
C ASP A 37 -4.24 -9.21 17.37
N SER A 38 -3.59 -9.01 18.53
CA SER A 38 -3.93 -7.92 19.45
C SER A 38 -3.84 -6.53 18.83
N HIS A 39 -2.91 -6.32 17.89
CA HIS A 39 -2.80 -5.06 17.15
C HIS A 39 -3.92 -4.93 16.10
N VAL A 40 -4.28 -6.03 15.43
CA VAL A 40 -5.42 -6.07 14.51
C VAL A 40 -6.71 -5.74 15.25
N ASP A 41 -6.95 -6.37 16.40
CA ASP A 41 -8.16 -6.19 17.21
C ASP A 41 -8.26 -4.79 17.82
N ARG A 42 -7.12 -4.19 18.15
CA ARG A 42 -7.08 -2.78 18.57
C ARG A 42 -7.50 -1.86 17.42
N LEU A 43 -6.96 -2.08 16.21
CA LEU A 43 -7.31 -1.29 15.04
C LEU A 43 -8.76 -1.51 14.61
N ASP A 44 -9.26 -2.74 14.69
CA ASP A 44 -10.67 -3.07 14.42
C ASP A 44 -11.62 -2.31 15.35
N ARG A 45 -11.29 -2.26 16.66
CA ARG A 45 -12.04 -1.46 17.64
C ARG A 45 -12.02 0.04 17.31
N ILE A 46 -10.85 0.60 16.98
CA ILE A 46 -10.72 2.01 16.58
C ILE A 46 -11.56 2.28 15.33
N PHE A 47 -11.48 1.42 14.32
CA PHE A 47 -12.25 1.56 13.08
C PHE A 47 -13.75 1.41 13.30
N GLN A 48 -14.16 0.62 14.29
CA GLN A 48 -15.56 0.49 14.68
C GLN A 48 -16.07 1.76 15.38
N SER A 49 -15.27 2.38 16.26
CA SER A 49 -15.70 3.55 17.03
C SER A 49 -15.58 4.87 16.27
N GLU A 50 -14.51 5.03 15.50
CA GLU A 50 -14.14 6.30 14.85
C GLU A 50 -14.35 6.28 13.32
N GLY A 51 -14.70 5.11 12.77
CA GLY A 51 -14.73 4.87 11.33
C GLY A 51 -13.36 4.50 10.76
N LEU A 52 -13.35 3.96 9.54
CA LEU A 52 -12.13 3.40 8.93
C LEU A 52 -11.05 4.45 8.63
N SER A 53 -11.42 5.74 8.53
CA SER A 53 -10.50 6.85 8.27
C SER A 53 -9.47 6.57 7.16
N ARG A 54 -9.92 5.93 6.07
CA ARG A 54 -9.10 5.45 4.94
C ARG A 54 -8.31 6.54 4.21
N LEU A 55 -8.78 7.78 4.32
CA LEU A 55 -8.19 8.96 3.70
C LEU A 55 -7.24 9.71 4.65
N ASN A 56 -7.09 9.25 5.90
CA ASN A 56 -6.09 9.78 6.81
C ASN A 56 -4.71 9.19 6.42
N PRO A 57 -3.69 10.02 6.11
CA PRO A 57 -2.35 9.55 5.75
C PRO A 57 -1.71 8.60 6.77
N GLU A 58 -2.01 8.74 8.06
CA GLU A 58 -1.50 7.82 9.09
C GLU A 58 -1.99 6.38 8.89
N ASN A 59 -3.11 6.23 8.20
CA ASN A 59 -3.74 4.96 7.90
C ASN A 59 -3.26 4.34 6.60
N TYR A 60 -2.48 5.04 5.76
CA TYR A 60 -2.01 4.49 4.49
C TYR A 60 -1.12 3.26 4.68
N VAL A 61 -1.08 2.42 3.64
CA VAL A 61 -0.29 1.19 3.61
C VAL A 61 0.85 1.39 2.62
N LYS A 62 2.08 1.10 3.06
CA LYS A 62 3.26 1.22 2.21
C LYS A 62 3.46 -0.11 1.50
N VAL A 63 3.62 -0.07 0.19
CA VAL A 63 3.76 -1.26 -0.65
C VAL A 63 4.94 -1.11 -1.60
N SER A 64 5.55 -2.24 -1.97
CA SER A 64 6.49 -2.27 -3.10
C SER A 64 5.77 -2.68 -4.38
N ILE A 65 6.17 -2.10 -5.50
CA ILE A 65 5.68 -2.42 -6.84
C ILE A 65 6.81 -2.28 -7.87
N GLY A 66 6.84 -3.16 -8.87
CA GLY A 66 7.72 -3.05 -10.02
C GLY A 66 7.38 -1.81 -10.86
N ASN A 67 8.41 -1.16 -11.42
CA ASN A 67 8.20 0.04 -12.23
C ASN A 67 7.41 -0.28 -13.50
N ASP A 68 7.66 -1.42 -14.13
CA ASP A 68 6.95 -1.94 -15.28
C ASP A 68 5.45 -2.11 -15.00
N VAL A 69 5.10 -2.77 -13.89
CA VAL A 69 3.71 -3.00 -13.48
C VAL A 69 3.00 -1.68 -13.22
N LEU A 70 3.66 -0.74 -12.53
CA LEU A 70 3.10 0.57 -12.24
C LEU A 70 2.84 1.37 -13.52
N GLN A 71 3.81 1.39 -14.45
CA GLN A 71 3.65 2.09 -15.73
C GLN A 71 2.58 1.44 -16.60
N GLN A 72 2.54 0.11 -16.68
CA GLN A 72 1.51 -0.60 -17.44
C GLN A 72 0.10 -0.27 -16.91
N ALA A 73 -0.09 -0.24 -15.60
CA ALA A 73 -1.37 0.12 -15.00
C ALA A 73 -1.79 1.58 -15.32
N LEU A 74 -0.85 2.53 -15.24
CA LEU A 74 -1.10 3.92 -15.61
C LEU A 74 -1.45 4.06 -17.10
N VAL A 75 -0.65 3.47 -17.99
CA VAL A 75 -0.86 3.52 -19.44
C VAL A 75 -2.19 2.88 -19.83
N ALA A 76 -2.57 1.75 -19.20
CA ALA A 76 -3.85 1.10 -19.44
C ALA A 76 -5.06 1.98 -19.06
N GLN A 77 -4.86 2.94 -18.14
CA GLN A 77 -5.87 3.94 -17.75
C GLN A 77 -5.74 5.25 -18.53
N GLY A 78 -4.76 5.40 -19.42
CA GLY A 78 -4.47 6.65 -20.11
C GLY A 78 -3.86 7.73 -19.21
N GLU A 79 -3.25 7.32 -18.09
CA GLU A 79 -2.71 8.19 -17.05
C GLU A 79 -1.18 8.27 -17.12
N THR A 80 -0.62 9.28 -16.43
CA THR A 80 0.84 9.46 -16.26
C THR A 80 1.20 9.41 -14.78
N GLU A 81 2.48 9.44 -14.42
CA GLU A 81 2.91 9.47 -13.02
C GLU A 81 2.31 10.64 -12.21
N ALA A 82 1.92 11.73 -12.86
CA ALA A 82 1.23 12.85 -12.21
C ALA A 82 -0.07 12.42 -11.51
N PHE A 83 -0.72 11.36 -11.99
CA PHE A 83 -1.89 10.73 -11.38
C PHE A 83 -1.65 10.36 -9.91
N LEU A 84 -0.48 9.81 -9.60
CA LEU A 84 -0.13 9.31 -8.26
C LEU A 84 0.22 10.43 -7.27
N ASN A 85 0.49 11.63 -7.78
CA ASN A 85 0.80 12.82 -6.98
C ASN A 85 -0.43 13.75 -6.82
N GLY A 86 -1.50 13.49 -7.55
CA GLY A 86 -2.74 14.25 -7.54
C GLY A 86 -3.76 13.81 -6.48
N PRO A 87 -5.05 14.04 -6.74
CA PRO A 87 -6.14 13.52 -5.91
C PRO A 87 -6.11 11.99 -5.80
N LEU A 88 -6.64 11.46 -4.69
CA LEU A 88 -6.70 10.01 -4.46
C LEU A 88 -7.71 9.33 -5.39
N ASN A 89 -7.21 8.81 -6.50
CA ASN A 89 -7.96 8.05 -7.50
C ASN A 89 -7.66 6.55 -7.39
N PHE A 90 -8.45 5.72 -8.08
CA PHE A 90 -8.22 4.27 -8.14
C PHE A 90 -7.19 3.93 -9.19
N LEU A 91 -6.10 3.28 -8.78
CA LEU A 91 -5.20 2.61 -9.70
C LEU A 91 -5.73 1.19 -9.92
N ASN A 92 -6.13 0.89 -11.15
CA ASN A 92 -6.61 -0.42 -11.57
C ASN A 92 -5.40 -1.29 -11.92
N LEU A 93 -5.06 -2.20 -11.02
CA LEU A 93 -4.02 -3.19 -11.25
C LEU A 93 -4.64 -4.43 -11.92
N PRO A 94 -3.88 -5.16 -12.76
CA PRO A 94 -4.30 -6.46 -13.24
C PRO A 94 -4.62 -7.45 -12.08
N ASP A 95 -5.61 -8.32 -12.28
CA ASP A 95 -6.17 -9.20 -11.24
C ASP A 95 -5.15 -10.19 -10.63
N ASP A 96 -4.07 -10.50 -11.34
CA ASP A 96 -2.98 -11.38 -10.92
C ASP A 96 -1.91 -10.64 -10.10
N ILE A 97 -1.88 -9.30 -10.14
CA ILE A 97 -0.91 -8.51 -9.38
C ILE A 97 -1.21 -8.53 -7.89
N ARG A 98 -0.16 -8.82 -7.11
CA ARG A 98 -0.15 -8.77 -5.65
C ARG A 98 0.97 -7.85 -5.17
N LEU A 99 0.59 -6.83 -4.42
CA LEU A 99 1.45 -5.82 -3.82
C LEU A 99 2.01 -6.34 -2.51
N ASN A 100 3.33 -6.40 -2.40
CA ASN A 100 3.99 -6.74 -1.15
C ASN A 100 3.89 -5.56 -0.17
N ILE A 101 3.38 -5.82 1.04
CA ILE A 101 3.21 -4.79 2.07
C ILE A 101 4.53 -4.60 2.83
N LEU A 102 5.12 -3.40 2.68
CA LEU A 102 6.28 -2.96 3.46
C LEU A 102 5.88 -2.51 4.86
N HIS A 103 4.70 -1.90 4.99
CA HIS A 103 4.17 -1.43 6.26
C HIS A 103 2.64 -1.33 6.23
N GLY A 104 1.98 -1.79 7.30
CA GLY A 104 0.54 -1.66 7.46
C GLY A 104 -0.27 -2.95 7.33
N ASN A 105 0.36 -4.14 7.42
CA ASN A 105 -0.33 -5.44 7.42
C ASN A 105 -1.53 -5.48 8.39
N HIS A 106 -1.34 -5.02 9.63
CA HIS A 106 -2.42 -4.96 10.62
C HIS A 106 -3.60 -4.06 10.20
N ARG A 107 -3.32 -2.98 9.46
CA ARG A 107 -4.35 -2.05 8.96
C ARG A 107 -5.19 -2.71 7.87
N VAL A 108 -4.52 -3.39 6.93
CA VAL A 108 -5.20 -4.16 5.87
C VAL A 108 -6.07 -5.25 6.49
N LEU A 109 -5.55 -6.01 7.44
CA LEU A 109 -6.34 -7.04 8.12
C LEU A 109 -7.54 -6.48 8.88
N ALA A 110 -7.36 -5.40 9.64
CA ALA A 110 -8.48 -4.75 10.32
C ALA A 110 -9.50 -4.20 9.30
N ALA A 111 -9.06 -3.65 8.17
CA ALA A 111 -9.94 -3.21 7.10
C ALA A 111 -10.74 -4.37 6.48
N ILE A 112 -10.12 -5.54 6.28
CA ILE A 112 -10.79 -6.75 5.80
C ILE A 112 -11.84 -7.22 6.81
N LYS A 113 -11.52 -7.27 8.11
CA LYS A 113 -12.50 -7.60 9.17
C LYS A 113 -13.74 -6.69 9.11
N ARG A 114 -13.54 -5.42 8.76
CA ARG A 114 -14.61 -4.42 8.58
C ARG A 114 -15.24 -4.41 7.18
N SER A 115 -14.97 -5.42 6.35
CA SER A 115 -15.50 -5.54 4.98
C SER A 115 -15.22 -4.33 4.08
N ALA A 116 -14.11 -3.62 4.32
CA ALA A 116 -13.67 -2.57 3.42
C ALA A 116 -13.31 -3.19 2.06
N ARG A 117 -13.58 -2.46 0.96
CA ARG A 117 -13.27 -2.94 -0.40
C ARG A 117 -11.90 -2.52 -0.91
N TRP A 118 -11.39 -1.41 -0.38
CA TRP A 118 -10.19 -0.74 -0.86
C TRP A 118 -9.48 -0.01 0.27
N TRP A 119 -8.20 0.26 0.04
CA TRP A 119 -7.34 1.04 0.92
C TRP A 119 -6.41 1.95 0.12
N VAL A 120 -5.82 2.97 0.75
CA VAL A 120 -4.81 3.81 0.09
C VAL A 120 -3.44 3.16 0.25
N ALA A 121 -2.78 2.94 -0.90
CA ALA A 121 -1.41 2.49 -0.99
C ALA A 121 -0.48 3.67 -1.26
N GLU A 122 0.64 3.71 -0.56
CA GLU A 122 1.84 4.49 -0.90
C GLU A 122 2.81 3.55 -1.62
N PHE A 123 3.11 3.84 -2.88
CA PHE A 123 3.91 2.98 -3.74
C PHE A 123 5.39 3.33 -3.61
N TYR A 124 6.20 2.29 -3.49
CA TYR A 124 7.64 2.35 -3.56
C TYR A 124 8.13 1.41 -4.65
N SER A 125 9.04 1.87 -5.50
CA SER A 125 9.72 1.00 -6.47
C SER A 125 10.50 -0.08 -5.72
N ASP A 126 10.39 -1.33 -6.18
CA ASP A 126 11.12 -2.47 -5.62
C ASP A 126 12.62 -2.51 -5.99
N GLY A 127 13.06 -1.59 -6.86
CA GLY A 127 14.47 -1.40 -7.19
C GLY A 127 14.97 -2.33 -8.29
N HIS A 128 14.09 -3.11 -8.92
CA HIS A 128 14.45 -3.82 -10.14
C HIS A 128 14.58 -2.83 -11.31
N PHE A 129 15.83 -2.51 -11.64
CA PHE A 129 16.20 -2.00 -12.95
C PHE A 129 16.31 -3.21 -13.87
N ASP A 130 15.43 -3.32 -14.85
CA ASP A 130 15.67 -4.23 -15.98
C ASP A 130 16.94 -3.75 -16.71
N ILE A 131 17.91 -4.65 -16.83
CA ILE A 131 19.20 -4.45 -17.53
C ILE A 131 19.03 -4.88 -18.99
#